data_AF-A0A9Q4D1M7-F1
#
_entry.id   AF-A0A9Q4D1M7-F1
#
_cell.length_a   1.000
_cell.length_b   1.000
_cell.length_c   1.000
_cell.angle_alpha   90.00
_cell.angle_beta   90.00
_cell.angle_gamma   90.00
#
_symmetry.space_group_name_H-M   'P 1'
#
loop_
_entity.id
_entity.type
_entity.pdbx_description
1 polymer ?
#
loop_
_entity_poly.entity_id
_entity_poly.type
_entity_poly.pdbx_seq_one_letter_code
_entity_poly.pdbx_strand_id
1 'polypeptide(L)'
;WSDTTLYIALAMALFTMAFGARHLDATERHQGLVVAIAFESVVKLLAFIAVGVFVCWGIHDGLGDLFARAQAEPGIARLLSPGTDTFAWSQWFALNLLAMLSVILLPRQFQIMVVENTDERHVRRAAWAFPLYLLLINLFVLPIAFAGLLQSGGDGSRADIFVLSLPLAFDRSGLALLAFIGGFSAATGMIIVESIAVATMICNDLVMPLLLRLRGIPPPGVTRGQLHARSADLAPAVGIMGSRLRPRVSRVARDLLIDERRRCAIPRSP
;
A
#
# COMPACT_ATOMS: atom_id res chain seq x y z
N TRP A 1 -27.19 16.83 4.09
CA TRP A 1 -25.98 17.69 4.05
C TRP A 1 -25.51 17.97 5.47
N SER A 2 -25.08 16.92 6.17
CA SER A 2 -24.23 17.00 7.34
C SER A 2 -23.13 16.01 7.03
N ASP A 3 -22.13 16.45 6.27
CA ASP A 3 -21.09 15.56 5.75
C ASP A 3 -20.17 15.10 6.87
N THR A 4 -20.64 14.11 7.63
CA THR A 4 -19.84 13.36 8.61
C THR A 4 -18.52 12.90 7.99
N THR A 5 -18.54 12.56 6.70
CA THR A 5 -17.36 12.22 5.89
C THR A 5 -16.32 13.33 5.87
N LEU A 6 -16.72 14.59 5.71
CA LEU A 6 -15.80 15.73 5.67
C LEU A 6 -15.15 15.95 7.04
N TYR A 7 -15.92 15.82 8.12
CA TYR A 7 -15.37 15.91 9.48
C TYR A 7 -14.40 14.77 9.79
N ILE A 8 -14.71 13.54 9.36
CA ILE A 8 -13.79 12.40 9.50
C ILE A 8 -12.51 12.62 8.69
N ALA A 9 -12.62 13.11 7.45
CA ALA A 9 -11.46 13.40 6.61
C ALA A 9 -10.56 14.47 7.25
N LEU A 10 -11.13 15.54 7.79
CA LEU A 10 -10.38 16.60 8.46
C LEU A 10 -9.72 16.10 9.75
N ALA A 11 -10.42 15.27 10.54
CA ALA A 11 -9.86 14.63 11.72
C ALA A 11 -8.70 13.68 11.37
N MET A 12 -8.85 12.88 10.30
CA MET A 12 -7.79 11.99 9.81
C MET A 12 -6.59 12.77 9.29
N ALA A 13 -6.80 13.88 8.58
CA ALA A 13 -5.73 14.75 8.12
C ALA A 13 -4.95 15.35 9.30
N LEU A 14 -5.66 15.89 10.29
CA LEU A 14 -5.03 16.46 11.49
C LEU A 14 -4.26 15.41 12.29
N PHE A 15 -4.86 14.24 12.50
CA PHE A 15 -4.21 13.11 13.16
C PHE A 15 -2.93 12.70 12.42
N THR A 16 -3.01 12.60 11.10
CA THR A 16 -1.85 12.22 10.28
C THR A 16 -0.77 13.30 10.28
N MET A 17 -1.11 14.59 10.32
CA MET A 17 -0.12 15.65 10.50
C MET A 17 0.56 15.56 11.88
N ALA A 18 -0.22 15.35 12.94
CA ALA A 18 0.29 15.28 14.31
C ALA A 18 1.23 14.08 14.53
N PHE A 19 0.88 12.91 13.98
CA PHE A 19 1.64 11.67 14.15
C PHE A 19 2.66 11.41 13.04
N GLY A 20 2.36 11.77 11.79
CA GLY A 20 3.22 11.57 10.62
C GLY A 20 4.44 12.49 10.59
N ALA A 21 4.31 13.75 11.01
CA ALA A 21 5.45 14.67 11.07
C ALA A 21 6.41 14.40 12.24
N ARG A 22 5.92 13.74 13.31
CA ARG A 22 6.69 13.45 14.54
C ARG A 22 7.50 12.15 14.49
N HIS A 23 7.34 11.30 13.47
CA HIS A 23 8.03 10.01 13.38
C HIS A 23 9.43 10.08 12.71
N LEU A 24 10.00 11.28 12.58
CA LEU A 24 11.30 11.53 11.94
C LEU A 24 12.51 11.66 12.91
N ASP A 25 12.42 11.19 14.16
CA ASP A 25 13.62 11.06 15.02
C ASP A 25 14.44 9.83 14.58
N ALA A 26 15.36 10.15 13.66
CA ALA A 26 16.09 9.28 12.76
C ALA A 26 17.41 8.76 13.34
N THR A 27 17.38 7.89 14.35
CA THR A 27 18.62 7.18 14.72
C THR A 27 18.47 5.69 15.07
N GLU A 28 17.29 5.17 15.43
CA GLU A 28 17.17 3.72 15.79
C GLU A 28 15.92 2.99 15.23
N ARG A 29 15.08 3.62 14.41
CA ARG A 29 13.65 3.25 14.34
C ARG A 29 13.11 2.50 13.10
N HIS A 30 13.94 2.16 12.11
CA HIS A 30 13.45 1.52 10.86
C HIS A 30 12.84 0.12 11.07
N GLN A 31 13.26 -0.62 12.10
CA GLN A 31 12.71 -1.96 12.38
C GLN A 31 11.34 -1.90 13.08
N GLY A 32 11.07 -0.87 13.89
CA GLY A 32 9.86 -0.79 14.71
C GLY A 32 8.58 -0.61 13.88
N LEU A 33 8.65 0.14 12.78
CA LEU A 33 7.50 0.38 11.89
C LEU A 33 7.08 -0.91 11.16
N VAL A 34 8.03 -1.64 10.57
CA VAL A 34 7.76 -2.90 9.86
C VAL A 34 7.20 -3.96 10.80
N VAL A 35 7.75 -4.08 12.01
CA VAL A 35 7.24 -5.04 13.02
C VAL A 35 5.83 -4.70 13.46
N ALA A 36 5.53 -3.40 13.66
CA ALA A 36 4.18 -2.96 14.00
C ALA A 36 3.19 -3.31 12.88
N ILE A 37 3.51 -3.02 11.61
CA ILE A 37 2.67 -3.34 10.45
C ILE A 37 2.46 -4.86 10.32
N ALA A 38 3.50 -5.66 10.56
CA ALA A 38 3.42 -7.11 10.50
C ALA A 38 2.48 -7.67 11.59
N PHE A 39 2.66 -7.23 12.84
CA PHE A 39 1.78 -7.61 13.94
C PHE A 39 0.33 -7.22 13.68
N GLU A 40 0.12 -5.99 13.24
CA GLU A 40 -1.18 -5.45 12.89
C GLU A 40 -1.87 -6.27 11.79
N SER A 41 -1.11 -6.72 10.79
CA SER A 41 -1.60 -7.57 9.69
C SER A 41 -2.05 -8.95 10.17
N VAL A 42 -1.35 -9.53 11.15
CA VAL A 42 -1.79 -10.79 11.78
C VAL A 42 -3.09 -10.59 12.54
N VAL A 43 -3.22 -9.53 13.33
CA VAL A 43 -4.45 -9.24 14.08
C VAL A 43 -5.63 -9.02 13.14
N LYS A 44 -5.44 -8.28 12.03
CA LYS A 44 -6.45 -8.09 10.98
C LYS A 44 -6.89 -9.41 10.37
N LEU A 45 -5.94 -10.25 10.01
CA LEU A 45 -6.22 -11.52 9.37
C LEU A 45 -7.00 -12.45 10.32
N LEU A 46 -6.59 -12.53 11.59
CA LEU A 46 -7.29 -13.32 12.60
C LEU A 46 -8.70 -12.80 12.86
N ALA A 47 -8.89 -11.48 12.95
CA ALA A 47 -10.21 -10.87 13.09
C ALA A 47 -11.11 -11.22 11.89
N PHE A 48 -10.59 -11.10 10.68
CA PHE A 48 -11.32 -11.40 9.45
C PHE A 48 -11.68 -12.88 9.33
N ILE A 49 -10.74 -13.78 9.63
CA ILE A 49 -10.97 -15.23 9.64
C ILE A 49 -11.99 -15.60 10.72
N ALA A 50 -11.91 -15.02 11.92
CA ALA A 50 -12.88 -15.29 12.98
C ALA A 50 -14.31 -14.94 12.57
N VAL A 51 -14.49 -13.78 11.92
CA VAL A 51 -15.80 -13.39 11.35
C VAL A 51 -16.21 -14.35 10.23
N GLY A 52 -15.30 -14.70 9.32
CA GLY A 52 -15.56 -15.64 8.22
C GLY A 52 -15.99 -17.02 8.72
N VAL A 53 -15.31 -17.56 9.73
CA VAL A 53 -15.66 -18.83 10.38
C VAL A 53 -17.02 -18.72 11.08
N PHE A 54 -17.27 -17.63 11.81
CA PHE A 54 -18.57 -17.39 12.43
C PHE A 54 -19.69 -17.33 11.40
N VAL A 55 -19.47 -16.70 10.25
CA VAL A 55 -20.45 -16.68 9.17
C VAL A 55 -20.69 -18.09 8.63
N CYS A 56 -19.63 -18.82 8.29
CA CYS A 56 -19.76 -20.11 7.62
C CYS A 56 -20.35 -21.21 8.52
N TRP A 57 -20.00 -21.25 9.81
CA TRP A 57 -20.40 -22.34 10.72
C TRP A 57 -21.25 -21.89 11.91
N GLY A 58 -21.27 -20.58 12.22
CA GLY A 58 -22.08 -20.03 13.30
C GLY A 58 -23.46 -19.55 12.83
N ILE A 59 -23.57 -19.04 11.61
CA ILE A 59 -24.83 -18.63 10.98
C ILE A 59 -25.37 -19.72 10.05
N HIS A 60 -24.47 -20.38 9.33
CA HIS A 60 -24.78 -21.42 8.34
C HIS A 60 -24.21 -22.78 8.77
N ASP A 61 -24.66 -23.87 8.17
CA ASP A 61 -24.16 -25.23 8.46
C ASP A 61 -22.91 -25.60 7.62
N GLY A 62 -22.03 -24.62 7.42
CA GLY A 62 -20.80 -24.72 6.63
C GLY A 62 -20.85 -23.99 5.29
N LEU A 63 -19.71 -24.02 4.58
CA LEU A 63 -19.57 -23.39 3.26
C LEU A 63 -20.57 -23.94 2.24
N GLY A 64 -20.80 -25.26 2.22
CA GLY A 64 -21.72 -25.88 1.26
C GLY A 64 -23.16 -25.37 1.40
N ASP A 65 -23.67 -25.26 2.62
CA ASP A 65 -25.02 -24.75 2.91
C ASP A 65 -25.15 -23.28 2.50
N LEU A 66 -24.17 -22.44 2.85
CA LEU A 66 -24.15 -21.03 2.46
C LEU A 66 -24.23 -20.85 0.93
N PHE A 67 -23.41 -21.58 0.17
CA PHE A 67 -23.43 -21.50 -1.28
C PHE A 67 -24.72 -22.07 -1.88
N ALA A 68 -25.30 -23.12 -1.30
CA ALA A 68 -26.58 -23.65 -1.73
C ALA A 68 -27.72 -22.63 -1.55
N ARG A 69 -27.76 -21.95 -0.39
CA ARG A 69 -28.72 -20.86 -0.13
C ARG A 69 -28.49 -19.67 -1.05
N ALA A 70 -27.23 -19.31 -1.29
CA ALA A 70 -26.87 -18.24 -2.23
C ALA A 70 -27.33 -18.54 -3.68
N GLN A 71 -27.31 -19.81 -4.10
CA GLN A 71 -27.84 -20.20 -5.41
C GLN A 71 -29.36 -20.29 -5.48
N ALA A 72 -30.03 -20.52 -4.35
CA ALA A 72 -31.49 -20.50 -4.29
C ALA A 72 -32.05 -19.08 -4.49
N GLU A 73 -31.28 -18.05 -4.13
CA GLU A 73 -31.70 -16.66 -4.24
C GLU A 73 -31.42 -16.09 -5.64
N PRO A 74 -32.45 -15.70 -6.44
CA PRO A 74 -32.27 -15.34 -7.85
C PRO A 74 -31.32 -14.16 -8.10
N GLY A 75 -31.28 -13.20 -7.17
CA GLY A 75 -30.39 -12.04 -7.24
C GLY A 75 -28.92 -12.40 -7.07
N ILE A 76 -28.62 -13.39 -6.23
CA ILE A 76 -27.26 -13.84 -5.91
C ILE A 76 -26.81 -14.94 -6.89
N ALA A 77 -27.72 -15.82 -7.31
CA ALA A 77 -27.47 -16.86 -8.30
C ALA A 77 -26.95 -16.32 -9.65
N ARG A 78 -27.39 -15.11 -10.04
CA ARG A 78 -26.87 -14.40 -11.22
C ARG A 78 -25.41 -13.99 -11.09
N LEU A 79 -24.92 -13.74 -9.87
CA LEU A 79 -23.52 -13.39 -9.59
C LEU A 79 -22.61 -14.64 -9.63
N LEU A 80 -23.18 -15.81 -9.35
CA LEU A 80 -22.50 -17.11 -9.34
C LEU A 80 -22.46 -17.78 -10.72
N SER A 81 -23.44 -17.46 -11.57
CA SER A 81 -23.52 -18.01 -12.92
C SER A 81 -22.60 -17.20 -13.84
N PRO A 82 -21.70 -17.83 -14.60
CA PRO A 82 -21.08 -17.17 -15.74
C PRO A 82 -22.22 -16.66 -16.61
N GLY A 83 -22.31 -15.33 -16.81
CA GLY A 83 -23.40 -14.74 -17.58
C GLY A 83 -23.59 -15.47 -18.90
N THR A 84 -24.82 -15.55 -19.39
CA THR A 84 -25.15 -16.10 -20.72
C THR A 84 -24.50 -15.33 -21.87
N ASP A 85 -23.88 -14.19 -21.57
CA ASP A 85 -23.10 -13.38 -22.50
C ASP A 85 -21.70 -13.97 -22.72
N THR A 86 -21.13 -13.69 -23.89
CA THR A 86 -19.75 -14.03 -24.20
C THR A 86 -18.83 -13.51 -23.09
N PHE A 87 -17.94 -14.38 -22.59
CA PHE A 87 -16.98 -14.02 -21.54
C PHE A 87 -16.28 -12.70 -21.92
N ALA A 88 -16.39 -11.69 -21.05
CA ALA A 88 -15.91 -10.34 -21.31
C ALA A 88 -14.38 -10.26 -21.21
N TRP A 89 -13.68 -10.80 -22.21
CA TRP A 89 -12.22 -10.86 -22.28
C TRP A 89 -11.56 -9.49 -22.10
N SER A 90 -12.15 -8.44 -22.68
CA SER A 90 -11.66 -7.07 -22.55
C SER A 90 -11.72 -6.56 -21.13
N GLN A 91 -12.85 -6.78 -20.43
CA GLN A 91 -13.04 -6.37 -19.04
C GLN A 91 -12.14 -7.18 -18.10
N TRP A 92 -12.05 -8.49 -18.29
CA TRP A 92 -11.15 -9.35 -17.51
C TRP A 92 -9.68 -8.91 -17.67
N PHE A 93 -9.24 -8.65 -18.91
CA PHE A 93 -7.88 -8.17 -19.17
C PHE A 93 -7.65 -6.79 -18.56
N ALA A 94 -8.60 -5.86 -18.72
CA ALA A 94 -8.51 -4.52 -18.15
C ALA A 94 -8.42 -4.55 -16.61
N LEU A 95 -9.23 -5.38 -15.94
CA LEU A 95 -9.19 -5.55 -14.49
C LEU A 95 -7.86 -6.16 -14.01
N ASN A 96 -7.31 -7.14 -14.73
CA ASN A 96 -6.00 -7.72 -14.41
C ASN A 96 -4.87 -6.70 -14.59
N LEU A 97 -4.88 -5.97 -15.71
CA LEU A 97 -3.89 -4.93 -15.98
C LEU A 97 -3.98 -3.81 -14.94
N LEU A 98 -5.20 -3.38 -14.60
CA LEU A 98 -5.45 -2.37 -13.58
C LEU A 98 -4.95 -2.84 -12.22
N ALA A 99 -5.26 -4.07 -11.81
CA ALA A 99 -4.77 -4.63 -10.55
C ALA A 99 -3.24 -4.69 -10.48
N MET A 100 -2.58 -5.10 -11.58
CA MET A 100 -1.11 -5.12 -11.66
C MET A 100 -0.52 -3.70 -11.53
N LEU A 101 -1.09 -2.72 -12.24
CA LEU A 101 -0.65 -1.33 -12.16
C LEU A 101 -0.91 -0.74 -10.77
N SER A 102 -2.06 -1.03 -10.14
CA SER A 102 -2.38 -0.57 -8.79
C SER A 102 -1.38 -1.07 -7.76
N VAL A 103 -0.93 -2.33 -7.86
CA VAL A 103 0.09 -2.87 -6.93
C VAL A 103 1.45 -2.20 -7.15
N ILE A 104 1.87 -2.01 -8.41
CA ILE A 104 3.20 -1.47 -8.72
C ILE A 104 3.30 0.04 -8.46
N LEU A 105 2.24 0.79 -8.77
CA LEU A 105 2.21 2.26 -8.66
C LEU A 105 1.89 2.75 -7.25
N LEU A 106 1.57 1.87 -6.30
CA LEU A 106 1.25 2.27 -4.94
C LEU A 106 2.52 2.78 -4.23
N PRO A 107 2.55 4.03 -3.73
CA PRO A 107 3.77 4.62 -3.18
C PRO A 107 4.24 3.89 -1.91
N ARG A 108 3.31 3.34 -1.11
CA ARG A 108 3.64 2.41 -0.03
C ARG A 108 4.44 1.20 -0.49
N GLN A 109 4.10 0.61 -1.63
CA GLN A 109 4.78 -0.60 -2.10
C GLN A 109 6.23 -0.29 -2.45
N PHE A 110 6.51 0.88 -3.03
CA PHE A 110 7.87 1.38 -3.22
C PHE A 110 8.58 1.64 -1.88
N GLN A 111 7.92 2.31 -0.93
CA GLN A 111 8.49 2.59 0.40
C GLN A 111 8.95 1.29 1.09
N ILE A 112 8.10 0.26 1.13
CA ILE A 112 8.41 -1.01 1.78
C ILE A 112 9.45 -1.82 0.98
N MET A 113 9.37 -1.85 -0.36
CA MET A 113 10.28 -2.65 -1.18
C MET A 113 11.67 -2.03 -1.37
N VAL A 114 11.79 -0.71 -1.35
CA VAL A 114 13.04 0.00 -1.70
C VAL A 114 13.64 0.74 -0.52
N VAL A 115 12.84 1.43 0.29
CA VAL A 115 13.35 2.29 1.37
C VAL A 115 13.56 1.47 2.65
N GLU A 116 12.60 0.63 3.01
CA GLU A 116 12.65 -0.15 4.26
C GLU A 116 13.24 -1.56 4.08
N ASN A 117 13.48 -1.98 2.83
CA ASN A 117 14.07 -3.27 2.55
C ASN A 117 15.58 -3.27 2.79
N THR A 118 16.03 -4.05 3.77
CA THR A 118 17.44 -4.17 4.15
C THR A 118 18.17 -5.35 3.50
N ASP A 119 17.45 -6.35 2.97
CA ASP A 119 18.03 -7.56 2.36
C ASP A 119 17.09 -8.09 1.26
N GLU A 120 17.62 -8.26 0.04
CA GLU A 120 16.91 -8.81 -1.12
C GLU A 120 16.29 -10.19 -0.83
N ARG A 121 16.83 -10.97 0.10
CA ARG A 121 16.24 -12.25 0.54
C ARG A 121 14.85 -12.09 1.15
N HIS A 122 14.51 -10.93 1.71
CA HIS A 122 13.16 -10.63 2.20
C HIS A 122 12.14 -10.53 1.08
N VAL A 123 12.54 -10.03 -0.10
CA VAL A 123 11.66 -9.95 -1.28
C VAL A 123 11.24 -11.34 -1.74
N ARG A 124 12.16 -12.30 -1.77
CA ARG A 124 11.85 -13.68 -2.18
C ARG A 124 10.87 -14.38 -1.21
N ARG A 125 10.98 -14.12 0.09
CA ARG A 125 10.00 -14.62 1.08
C ARG A 125 8.65 -13.92 0.93
N ALA A 126 8.65 -12.59 0.76
CA ALA A 126 7.45 -11.80 0.55
C ALA A 126 6.68 -12.23 -0.70
N ALA A 127 7.38 -12.62 -1.78
CA ALA A 127 6.75 -13.12 -3.01
C ALA A 127 5.86 -14.35 -2.80
N TRP A 128 6.06 -15.13 -1.73
CA TRP A 128 5.20 -16.25 -1.35
C TRP A 128 4.23 -15.91 -0.22
N ALA A 129 4.67 -15.16 0.78
CA ALA A 129 3.83 -14.76 1.91
C ALA A 129 2.69 -13.83 1.48
N PHE A 130 2.93 -12.94 0.52
CA PHE A 130 1.94 -11.98 0.03
C PHE A 130 0.77 -12.66 -0.70
N PRO A 131 0.99 -13.54 -1.71
CA PRO A 131 -0.11 -14.31 -2.30
C PRO A 131 -0.84 -15.19 -1.30
N LEU A 132 -0.13 -15.80 -0.35
CA LEU A 132 -0.75 -16.61 0.70
C LEU A 132 -1.68 -15.75 1.56
N TYR A 133 -1.23 -14.58 2.01
CA TYR A 133 -2.06 -13.63 2.75
C TYR A 133 -3.30 -13.21 1.95
N LEU A 134 -3.14 -12.87 0.66
CA LEU A 134 -4.26 -12.54 -0.21
C LEU A 134 -5.24 -13.70 -0.39
N LEU A 135 -4.74 -14.93 -0.48
CA LEU A 135 -5.57 -16.12 -0.57
C LEU A 135 -6.41 -16.31 0.70
N LEU A 136 -5.78 -16.20 1.88
CA LEU A 136 -6.46 -16.39 3.16
C LEU A 136 -7.56 -15.35 3.39
N ILE A 137 -7.31 -14.08 3.07
CA ILE A 137 -8.35 -13.04 3.21
C ILE A 137 -9.47 -13.26 2.19
N ASN A 138 -9.15 -13.55 0.92
CA ASN A 138 -10.16 -13.75 -0.12
C ASN A 138 -11.03 -14.99 0.10
N LEU A 139 -10.51 -16.02 0.80
CA LEU A 139 -11.27 -17.23 1.11
C LEU A 139 -12.58 -16.91 1.85
N PHE A 140 -12.56 -15.95 2.78
CA PHE A 140 -13.73 -15.57 3.58
C PHE A 140 -14.46 -14.31 3.09
N VAL A 141 -13.88 -13.54 2.17
CA VAL A 141 -14.55 -12.37 1.55
C VAL A 141 -15.87 -12.78 0.91
N LEU A 142 -15.84 -13.82 0.09
CA LEU A 142 -17.00 -14.24 -0.69
C LEU A 142 -18.10 -14.87 0.20
N PRO A 143 -17.79 -15.74 1.18
CA PRO A 143 -18.76 -16.15 2.21
C PRO A 143 -19.41 -15.00 2.98
N ILE A 144 -18.61 -14.02 3.43
CA ILE A 144 -19.13 -12.86 4.17
C ILE A 144 -20.06 -12.03 3.27
N ALA A 145 -19.70 -11.84 2.00
CA ALA A 145 -20.52 -11.12 1.04
C ALA A 145 -21.87 -11.82 0.81
N PHE A 146 -21.88 -13.15 0.61
CA PHE A 146 -23.11 -13.90 0.41
C PHE A 146 -24.01 -13.92 1.65
N ALA A 147 -23.44 -14.13 2.83
CA ALA A 147 -24.22 -14.08 4.06
C ALA A 147 -24.82 -12.69 4.28
N GLY A 148 -24.07 -11.63 3.99
CA GLY A 148 -24.54 -10.25 4.06
C GLY A 148 -25.69 -9.98 3.09
N LEU A 149 -25.56 -10.42 1.84
CA LEU A 149 -26.61 -10.29 0.82
C LEU A 149 -27.85 -11.12 1.16
N LEU A 150 -27.70 -12.34 1.67
CA LEU A 150 -28.83 -13.16 2.12
C LEU A 150 -29.56 -12.49 3.30
N GLN A 151 -28.82 -11.88 4.21
CA GLN A 151 -29.40 -11.18 5.37
C GLN A 151 -30.11 -9.87 4.98
N SER A 152 -29.62 -9.17 3.95
CA SER A 152 -30.19 -7.91 3.45
C SER A 152 -31.28 -8.10 2.39
N GLY A 153 -31.65 -9.33 2.05
CA GLY A 153 -32.63 -9.62 0.99
C GLY A 153 -32.13 -9.25 -0.41
N GLY A 154 -30.82 -9.34 -0.63
CA GLY A 154 -30.16 -9.03 -1.90
C GLY A 154 -29.73 -7.57 -2.06
N ASP A 155 -29.97 -6.69 -1.08
CA ASP A 155 -29.48 -5.32 -1.14
C ASP A 155 -27.97 -5.26 -0.81
N GLY A 156 -27.17 -4.96 -1.84
CA GLY A 156 -25.72 -4.78 -1.74
C GLY A 156 -25.28 -3.35 -1.42
N SER A 157 -26.19 -2.40 -1.21
CA SER A 157 -25.87 -0.97 -1.01
C SER A 157 -24.94 -0.69 0.18
N ARG A 158 -24.88 -1.63 1.14
CA ARG A 158 -24.08 -1.52 2.38
C ARG A 158 -23.07 -2.66 2.52
N ALA A 159 -22.57 -3.20 1.41
CA ALA A 159 -21.63 -4.31 1.42
C ALA A 159 -20.34 -4.02 2.21
N ASP A 160 -19.90 -2.76 2.23
CA ASP A 160 -18.68 -2.33 2.95
C ASP A 160 -18.74 -2.56 4.46
N ILE A 161 -19.94 -2.67 5.05
CA ILE A 161 -20.13 -2.87 6.49
C ILE A 161 -20.53 -4.30 6.87
N PHE A 162 -20.69 -5.23 5.93
CA PHE A 162 -21.16 -6.59 6.22
C PHE A 162 -20.29 -7.35 7.23
N VAL A 163 -18.97 -7.15 7.15
CA VAL A 163 -18.00 -7.71 8.12
C VAL A 163 -18.33 -7.30 9.57
N LEU A 164 -18.91 -6.11 9.76
CA LEU A 164 -19.31 -5.58 11.06
C LEU A 164 -20.78 -5.86 11.39
N SER A 165 -21.68 -5.71 10.42
CA SER A 165 -23.13 -5.82 10.64
C SER A 165 -23.59 -7.25 10.87
N LEU A 166 -22.92 -8.25 10.27
CA LEU A 166 -23.29 -9.67 10.47
C LEU A 166 -23.10 -10.09 11.93
N PRO A 167 -21.93 -9.94 12.57
CA PRO A 167 -21.80 -10.24 14.00
C PRO A 167 -22.81 -9.49 14.89
N LEU A 168 -23.11 -8.22 14.56
CA LEU A 168 -24.08 -7.41 15.32
C LEU A 168 -25.52 -7.92 15.16
N ALA A 169 -25.92 -8.35 13.96
CA ALA A 169 -27.25 -8.87 13.70
C ALA A 169 -27.55 -10.17 14.49
N PHE A 170 -26.51 -10.94 14.80
CA PHE A 170 -26.60 -12.19 15.57
C PHE A 170 -26.14 -12.03 17.03
N ASP A 171 -26.16 -10.80 17.56
CA ASP A 171 -25.84 -10.45 18.95
C ASP A 171 -24.43 -10.89 19.42
N ARG A 172 -23.47 -10.98 18.49
CA ARG A 172 -22.07 -11.31 18.77
C ARG A 172 -21.23 -10.05 18.88
N SER A 173 -21.49 -9.23 19.91
CA SER A 173 -20.81 -7.95 20.12
C SER A 173 -19.29 -8.07 20.26
N GLY A 174 -18.79 -9.17 20.85
CA GLY A 174 -17.35 -9.43 20.96
C GLY A 174 -16.65 -9.64 19.60
N LEU A 175 -17.30 -10.35 18.68
CA LEU A 175 -16.80 -10.53 17.30
C LEU A 175 -16.92 -9.22 16.51
N ALA A 176 -18.01 -8.47 16.71
CA ALA A 176 -18.16 -7.14 16.12
C ALA A 176 -17.05 -6.19 16.56
N LEU A 177 -16.71 -6.18 17.85
CA LEU A 177 -15.63 -5.38 18.40
C LEU A 177 -14.27 -5.79 17.82
N LEU A 178 -14.01 -7.11 17.73
CA LEU A 178 -12.79 -7.63 17.10
C LEU A 178 -12.67 -7.20 15.64
N ALA A 179 -13.76 -7.31 14.87
CA ALA A 179 -13.83 -6.87 13.48
C ALA A 179 -13.62 -5.36 13.34
N PHE A 180 -14.24 -4.57 14.23
CA PHE A 180 -14.08 -3.13 14.28
C PHE A 180 -12.63 -2.74 14.57
N ILE A 181 -11.98 -3.34 15.56
CA ILE A 181 -10.58 -3.09 15.89
C ILE A 181 -9.68 -3.44 14.69
N GLY A 182 -9.92 -4.59 14.04
CA GLY A 182 -9.18 -5.00 12.85
C GLY A 182 -9.33 -4.00 11.69
N GLY A 183 -10.57 -3.60 11.37
CA GLY A 183 -10.87 -2.64 10.31
C GLY A 183 -10.36 -1.22 10.60
N PHE A 184 -10.57 -0.74 11.83
CA PHE A 184 -10.09 0.58 12.27
C PHE A 184 -8.56 0.66 12.23
N SER A 185 -7.88 -0.38 12.69
CA SER A 185 -6.44 -0.47 12.58
C SER A 185 -6.01 -0.43 11.11
N ALA A 186 -6.66 -1.20 10.24
CA ALA A 186 -6.34 -1.21 8.80
C ALA A 186 -6.41 0.17 8.15
N ALA A 187 -7.45 0.94 8.47
CA ALA A 187 -7.58 2.30 7.98
C ALA A 187 -6.46 3.22 8.49
N THR A 188 -6.22 3.23 9.81
CA THR A 188 -5.23 4.14 10.42
C THR A 188 -3.80 3.83 10.00
N GLY A 189 -3.37 2.56 10.03
CA GLY A 189 -2.05 2.13 9.59
C GLY A 189 -1.82 2.38 8.10
N MET A 190 -2.87 2.24 7.28
CA MET A 190 -2.80 2.62 5.87
C MET A 190 -2.61 4.14 5.71
N ILE A 191 -3.42 4.96 6.37
CA ILE A 191 -3.33 6.42 6.21
C ILE A 191 -1.95 6.96 6.61
N ILE A 192 -1.39 6.48 7.73
CA ILE A 192 -0.08 6.94 8.23
C ILE A 192 1.03 6.63 7.22
N VAL A 193 1.16 5.38 6.81
CA VAL A 193 2.25 4.94 5.94
C VAL A 193 2.12 5.50 4.53
N GLU A 194 0.90 5.63 3.98
CA GLU A 194 0.71 6.28 2.67
C GLU A 194 1.18 7.73 2.74
N SER A 195 0.81 8.44 3.80
CA SER A 195 1.15 9.85 3.95
C SER A 195 2.66 10.05 4.10
N ILE A 196 3.35 9.16 4.80
CA ILE A 196 4.81 9.17 4.91
C ILE A 196 5.46 8.89 3.55
N ALA A 197 4.99 7.87 2.82
CA ALA A 197 5.51 7.51 1.51
C ALA A 197 5.34 8.67 0.51
N VAL A 198 4.14 9.24 0.42
CA VAL A 198 3.82 10.36 -0.46
C VAL A 198 4.61 11.61 -0.08
N ALA A 199 4.71 11.95 1.20
CA ALA A 199 5.50 13.10 1.64
C ALA A 199 6.99 12.93 1.28
N THR A 200 7.55 11.73 1.46
CA THR A 200 8.95 11.44 1.13
C THR A 200 9.21 11.58 -0.36
N MET A 201 8.35 11.01 -1.21
CA MET A 201 8.45 11.13 -2.67
C MET A 201 8.29 12.57 -3.15
N ILE A 202 7.29 13.30 -2.64
CA ILE A 202 7.09 14.71 -3.00
C ILE A 202 8.30 15.54 -2.59
N CYS A 203 8.82 15.35 -1.37
CA CYS A 203 9.99 16.09 -0.90
C CYS A 203 11.23 15.81 -1.76
N ASN A 204 11.50 14.54 -2.06
CA ASN A 204 12.70 14.12 -2.77
C ASN A 204 12.63 14.37 -4.28
N ASP A 205 11.51 14.05 -4.93
CA ASP A 205 11.39 14.03 -6.39
C ASP A 205 10.73 15.31 -6.96
N LEU A 206 10.02 16.10 -6.16
CA LEU A 206 9.39 17.34 -6.61
C LEU A 206 9.97 18.59 -5.94
N VAL A 207 9.99 18.64 -4.61
CA VAL A 207 10.34 19.85 -3.86
C VAL A 207 11.83 20.16 -3.95
N MET A 208 12.70 19.18 -3.70
CA MET A 208 14.16 19.38 -3.77
C MET A 208 14.65 19.83 -5.15
N PRO A 209 14.28 19.20 -6.28
CA PRO A 209 14.72 19.68 -7.59
C PRO A 209 14.12 21.04 -7.96
N LEU A 210 12.90 21.35 -7.52
CA LEU A 210 12.29 22.66 -7.73
C LEU A 210 13.02 23.76 -6.94
N LEU A 211 13.36 23.52 -5.68
CA LEU A 211 14.14 24.44 -4.85
C LEU A 211 15.53 24.70 -5.43
N LEU A 212 16.21 23.67 -5.94
CA LEU A 212 17.53 23.82 -6.58
C LEU A 212 17.43 24.65 -7.87
N ARG A 213 16.38 24.46 -8.68
CA ARG A 213 16.11 25.30 -9.86
C ARG A 213 15.83 26.75 -9.48
N LEU A 214 15.00 27.00 -8.47
CA LEU A 214 14.63 28.35 -8.02
C LEU A 214 15.80 29.11 -7.38
N ARG A 215 16.68 28.42 -6.65
CA ARG A 215 17.88 29.02 -6.04
C ARG A 215 19.06 29.15 -7.01
N GLY A 216 18.91 28.72 -8.27
CA GLY A 216 19.96 28.80 -9.29
C GLY A 216 21.24 28.05 -8.93
N ILE A 217 21.16 27.06 -8.02
CA ILE A 217 22.30 26.25 -7.61
C ILE A 217 22.45 25.14 -8.66
N PRO A 218 23.51 25.15 -9.50
CA PRO A 218 23.68 24.13 -10.53
C PRO A 218 23.77 22.75 -9.89
N PRO A 219 23.21 21.70 -10.54
CA PRO A 219 23.21 20.35 -10.00
C PRO A 219 24.65 19.89 -9.71
N PRO A 220 24.89 19.23 -8.55
CA PRO A 220 26.23 18.79 -8.18
C PRO A 220 26.75 17.80 -9.22
N GLY A 221 27.79 18.21 -9.95
CA GLY A 221 28.41 17.43 -11.03
C GLY A 221 28.53 18.16 -12.37
N VAL A 222 27.91 19.33 -12.55
CA VAL A 222 28.10 20.13 -13.77
C VAL A 222 29.06 21.29 -13.50
N THR A 223 30.35 21.03 -13.74
CA THR A 223 31.40 22.06 -13.75
C THR A 223 31.06 23.09 -14.82
N ARG A 224 31.06 24.37 -14.46
CA ARG A 224 30.73 25.55 -15.30
C ARG A 224 31.42 25.60 -16.68
N GLY A 225 32.46 24.80 -16.92
CA GLY A 225 33.20 24.73 -18.19
C GLY A 225 32.54 23.93 -19.33
N GLN A 226 31.47 23.16 -19.11
CA GLN A 226 30.86 22.33 -20.18
C GLN A 226 29.64 22.96 -20.88
N LEU A 227 29.17 24.13 -20.42
CA LEU A 227 28.01 24.80 -21.01
C LEU A 227 28.33 25.53 -22.33
N HIS A 228 29.60 25.82 -22.62
CA HIS A 228 29.99 26.48 -23.88
C HIS A 228 30.23 25.52 -25.05
N ALA A 229 30.32 24.21 -24.82
CA ALA A 229 30.62 23.24 -25.88
C ALA A 229 29.37 22.57 -26.50
N ARG A 230 28.16 22.91 -26.04
CA ARG A 230 26.94 22.14 -26.33
C ARG A 230 25.84 22.90 -27.09
N SER A 231 26.16 24.07 -27.63
CA SER A 231 25.27 24.80 -28.55
C SER A 231 25.49 24.43 -30.03
N ALA A 232 26.40 23.51 -30.34
CA ALA A 232 26.72 23.14 -31.72
C ALA A 232 26.30 21.72 -32.14
N ASP A 233 25.72 20.90 -31.25
CA ASP A 233 25.40 19.50 -31.60
C ASP A 233 23.99 19.14 -31.11
N LEU A 234 22.99 19.62 -31.86
CA LEU A 234 21.58 19.32 -31.65
C LEU A 234 20.89 18.95 -32.96
N ALA A 235 21.36 17.86 -33.58
CA ALA A 235 20.63 17.00 -34.51
C ALA A 235 21.55 15.83 -34.91
N PRO A 236 21.19 14.52 -34.85
CA PRO A 236 20.00 13.83 -34.32
C PRO A 236 20.37 12.67 -33.34
N ALA A 237 19.67 12.49 -32.22
CA ALA A 237 19.83 11.28 -31.37
C ALA A 237 18.56 10.94 -30.57
N VAL A 238 17.41 10.88 -31.26
CA VAL A 238 16.13 10.37 -30.72
C VAL A 238 16.00 8.86 -30.90
N GLY A 239 16.94 8.19 -31.56
CA GLY A 239 16.97 6.73 -31.66
C GLY A 239 18.17 6.15 -30.93
N ILE A 240 17.96 5.09 -30.15
CA ILE A 240 18.98 4.20 -29.60
C ILE A 240 19.68 4.73 -28.33
N MET A 241 19.13 4.43 -27.15
CA MET A 241 19.88 3.75 -26.07
C MET A 241 18.96 3.35 -24.91
N GLY A 242 18.02 2.45 -25.20
CA GLY A 242 17.49 1.54 -24.18
C GLY A 242 18.57 0.51 -23.86
N SER A 243 19.42 0.78 -22.86
CA SER A 243 20.19 -0.20 -22.07
C SER A 243 21.36 0.54 -21.42
N ARG A 244 21.32 0.59 -20.08
CA ARG A 244 22.42 0.80 -19.10
C ARG A 244 21.91 1.65 -17.94
N LEU A 245 20.99 1.08 -17.18
CA LEU A 245 20.73 1.52 -15.81
C LEU A 245 21.61 0.72 -14.84
N ARG A 246 22.48 1.46 -14.13
CA ARG A 246 23.16 1.17 -12.83
C ARG A 246 24.32 0.16 -12.83
N PRO A 247 25.33 0.29 -11.93
CA PRO A 247 25.44 1.14 -10.72
C PRO A 247 26.72 2.02 -10.68
N ARG A 248 26.58 3.36 -10.60
CA ARG A 248 27.73 4.27 -10.35
C ARG A 248 27.60 5.16 -9.10
N VAL A 249 26.48 5.07 -8.38
CA VAL A 249 26.20 5.95 -7.22
C VAL A 249 26.96 5.51 -5.96
N SER A 250 27.40 4.25 -5.85
CA SER A 250 28.12 3.75 -4.67
C SER A 250 29.60 4.13 -4.61
N ARG A 251 30.19 4.62 -5.71
CA ARG A 251 31.61 4.99 -5.75
C ARG A 251 31.81 6.48 -5.41
N VAL A 252 30.97 7.35 -5.97
CA VAL A 252 31.03 8.81 -5.70
C VAL A 252 30.64 9.16 -4.26
N ALA A 253 29.65 8.47 -3.68
CA ALA A 253 29.29 8.67 -2.27
C ALA A 253 30.38 8.18 -1.30
N ARG A 254 31.16 7.16 -1.70
CA ARG A 254 32.26 6.60 -0.89
C ARG A 254 33.49 7.51 -0.94
N ASP A 255 33.76 8.12 -2.08
CA ASP A 255 34.88 9.05 -2.25
C ASP A 255 34.62 10.40 -1.54
N LEU A 256 33.37 10.87 -1.48
CA LEU A 256 33.02 12.08 -0.71
C LEU A 256 33.17 11.91 0.81
N LEU A 257 32.80 10.73 1.36
CA LEU A 257 32.94 10.44 2.79
C LEU A 257 34.41 10.26 3.23
N ILE A 258 35.31 9.92 2.30
CA ILE A 258 36.76 9.80 2.58
C ILE A 258 37.44 11.19 2.55
N ASP A 259 36.98 12.12 1.71
CA ASP A 259 37.53 13.48 1.65
C ASP A 259 37.17 14.33 2.88
N GLU A 260 35.97 14.20 3.43
CA GLU A 260 35.59 14.91 4.67
C GLU A 260 36.41 14.48 5.90
N ARG A 261 36.74 13.19 6.02
CA ARG A 261 37.61 12.70 7.12
C ARG A 261 39.03 13.24 7.05
N ARG A 262 39.54 13.58 5.85
CA ARG A 262 40.88 14.17 5.69
C ARG A 262 40.91 15.66 6.04
N ARG A 263 39.80 16.39 5.87
CA ARG A 263 39.72 17.83 6.17
C ARG A 263 39.54 18.16 7.66
N CYS A 264 39.05 17.21 8.46
CA CYS A 264 38.90 17.41 9.92
C CYS A 264 40.12 17.00 10.76
N ALA A 265 41.23 16.58 10.14
CA ALA A 265 42.46 16.28 10.86
C ALA A 265 43.20 17.59 11.22
N ILE A 266 42.90 18.11 12.41
CA ILE A 266 43.58 19.25 13.04
C ILE A 266 45.08 18.92 13.19
N PRO A 267 46.00 19.78 12.72
CA PRO A 267 47.44 19.58 12.94
C PRO A 267 47.77 19.84 14.41
N ARG A 268 48.27 18.83 15.12
CA ARG A 268 48.99 19.04 16.39
C ARG A 268 50.40 19.50 16.05
N SER A 269 50.71 20.74 16.42
CA SER A 269 52.04 21.35 16.38
C SER A 269 53.00 20.68 17.39
N PRO A 270 54.32 20.83 17.21
CA PRO A 270 55.35 19.94 17.77
C PRO A 270 55.54 20.03 19.29
#